data_AF-C6RB45-F1
#
_entry.id   AF-C6RB45-F1
#
_cell.length_a   1.000
_cell.length_b   1.000
_cell.length_c   1.000
_cell.angle_alpha   90.00
_cell.angle_beta   90.00
_cell.angle_gamma   90.00
#
_symmetry.space_group_name_H-M   'P 1'
#
loop_
_entity.id
_entity.type
_entity.pdbx_description
1 polymer ?
#
loop_
_entity_poly.entity_id
_entity_poly.type
_entity_poly.pdbx_seq_one_letter_code
_entity_poly.pdbx_strand_id
1 'polypeptide(L)' 'MRKHVVIKGVSSCGKSTVGELLAQRTGLPFRDGDDMHPAANI' A
#
# COMPACT_ATOMS: atom_id res chain seq x y z
N MET A 1 11.77 14.60 8.60
CA MET A 1 10.88 13.59 9.22
C MET A 1 10.42 12.63 8.14
N ARG A 2 10.48 11.31 8.39
CA ARG A 2 10.01 10.29 7.43
C ARG A 2 8.51 10.06 7.64
N LYS A 3 7.70 10.18 6.59
CA LYS A 3 6.25 9.98 6.65
C LYS A 3 5.89 8.63 6.05
N HIS A 4 5.00 7.90 6.70
CA HIS A 4 4.43 6.65 6.21
C HIS A 4 2.91 6.82 6.13
N VAL A 5 2.30 6.29 5.07
CA VAL A 5 0.84 6.28 4.88
C VAL A 5 0.40 4.83 4.73
N VAL A 6 -0.66 4.45 5.44
CA VAL A 6 -1.25 3.11 5.38
C VAL A 6 -2.69 3.24 4.91
N ILE A 7 -3.04 2.51 3.85
CA ILE A 7 -4.40 2.47 3.28
C ILE A 7 -5.00 1.10 3.62
N LYS A 8 -6.08 1.08 4.40
CA LYS A 8 -6.80 -0.15 4.82
C LYS A 8 -8.24 -0.10 4.33
N GLY A 9 -8.82 -1.27 4.09
CA GLY A 9 -10.17 -1.41 3.56
C GLY A 9 -10.42 -2.83 3.04
N VAL A 10 -11.69 -3.17 2.79
CA VAL A 10 -12.10 -4.49 2.31
C VAL A 10 -11.51 -4.82 0.94
N SER A 11 -11.43 -6.10 0.59
CA SER A 11 -10.93 -6.55 -0.72
C SER A 11 -11.73 -5.89 -1.86
N SER A 12 -11.05 -5.54 -2.95
CA SER A 12 -11.64 -4.87 -4.13
C SER A 12 -12.26 -3.47 -3.90
N CYS A 13 -11.95 -2.78 -2.80
CA CYS A 13 -12.42 -1.39 -2.57
C CYS A 13 -11.53 -0.29 -3.19
N GLY A 14 -10.57 -0.64 -4.06
CA GLY A 14 -9.72 0.34 -4.77
C GLY A 14 -8.47 0.83 -4.03
N LYS A 15 -8.01 0.12 -2.98
CA LYS A 15 -6.82 0.52 -2.18
C LYS A 15 -5.56 0.68 -3.02
N SER A 16 -5.27 -0.28 -3.90
CA SER A 16 -4.06 -0.27 -4.73
C SER A 16 -4.07 0.92 -5.71
N THR A 17 -5.22 1.20 -6.33
CA THR A 17 -5.41 2.39 -7.19
C THR A 17 -5.14 3.70 -6.43
N VAL A 18 -5.69 3.85 -5.22
CA VAL A 18 -5.45 5.05 -4.40
C VAL A 18 -3.97 5.13 -3.97
N GLY A 19 -3.36 4.00 -3.62
CA GLY A 19 -1.95 3.93 -3.21
C GLY A 19 -0.98 4.35 -4.31
N GLU A 20 -1.21 3.88 -5.54
CA GLU A 20 -0.43 4.28 -6.72
C GLU A 20 -0.56 5.77 -7.02
N LEU A 21 -1.79 6.31 -7.02
CA LEU A 21 -2.03 7.73 -7.24
C LEU A 21 -1.41 8.59 -6.15
N LEU A 22 -1.46 8.14 -4.89
CA LEU A 22 -0.84 8.85 -3.77
C LEU A 22 0.69 8.83 -3.90
N ALA A 23 1.28 7.70 -4.29
CA ALA A 23 2.72 7.58 -4.54
C ALA A 23 3.18 8.54 -5.64
N GLN A 24 2.45 8.62 -6.76
CA GLN A 24 2.75 9.57 -7.83
C GLN A 24 2.73 11.03 -7.36
N ARG A 25 1.77 11.41 -6.49
CA ARG A 25 1.63 12.78 -5.99
C ARG A 25 2.63 13.15 -4.89
N THR A 26 3.10 12.18 -4.11
CA THR A 26 3.93 12.42 -2.92
C THR A 26 5.39 12.03 -3.10
N GLY A 27 5.72 11.27 -4.15
CA GLY A 27 7.03 10.66 -4.34
C GLY A 27 7.35 9.54 -3.35
N LEU A 28 6.39 9.12 -2.52
CA LEU A 28 6.56 7.99 -1.63
C LEU A 28 6.43 6.67 -2.40
N PRO A 29 7.25 5.65 -2.11
CA PRO A 29 7.09 4.34 -2.74
C PRO A 29 5.78 3.68 -2.28
N PHE A 30 5.02 3.15 -3.23
CA PHE A 30 3.89 2.27 -2.96
C PHE A 30 4.37 0.83 -2.76
N ARG A 31 3.77 0.11 -1.81
CA ARG A 31 3.94 -1.34 -1.59
C ARG A 31 2.57 -1.92 -1.23
N ASP A 32 2.22 -3.05 -1.82
CA ASP A 32 1.03 -3.77 -1.41
C ASP A 32 1.28 -4.47 -0.07
N GLY A 33 0.27 -4.47 0.81
CA GLY A 33 0.36 -5.15 2.10
C GLY A 33 0.31 -6.66 1.95
N ASP A 34 -0.32 -7.15 0.88
CA ASP A 34 -0.44 -8.58 0.62
C ASP A 34 0.91 -9.21 0.23
N ASP A 35 1.82 -8.42 -0.37
CA ASP A 35 3.19 -8.84 -0.69
C ASP A 35 4.09 -8.96 0.56
N MET A 36 3.63 -8.46 1.70
CA MET A 36 4.39 -8.42 2.95
C MET A 36 4.12 -9.62 3.87
N HIS A 37 3.32 -10.60 3.43
CA HIS A 37 3.13 -11.82 4.20
C HIS A 37 4.47 -12.57 4.33
N PRO A 38 4.85 -13.01 5.55
CA PRO A 38 6.03 -13.84 5.72
C PRO A 38 5.84 -15.16 4.96
N ALA A 39 6.89 -15.67 4.33
CA ALA A 39 6.85 -16.93 3.57
C ALA A 39 6.36 -18.13 4.40
N ALA A 40 6.49 -18.06 5.74
CA ALA A 40 5.96 -19.07 6.65
C ALA A 40 4.41 -19.13 6.70
N ASN A 41 3.72 -18.09 6.22
CA ASN A 41 2.26 -17.92 6.29
C ASN A 41 1.60 -17.75 4.90
N ILE A 42 2.30 -18.16 3.82
CA ILE A 42 1.72 -18.27 2.46
C ILE A 42 1.07 -19.64 2.32
#